data_AF-A0A7S3IJM9-F1
#
_entry.id   AF-A0A7S3IJM9-F1
#
_cell.length_a   1.000
_cell.length_b   1.000
_cell.length_c   1.000
_cell.angle_alpha   90.00
_cell.angle_beta   90.00
_cell.angle_gamma   90.00
#
_symmetry.space_group_name_H-M   'P 1'
#
loop_
_entity.id
_entity.type
_entity.pdbx_description
1 polymer ?
#
loop_
_entity_poly.entity_id
_entity_poly.type
_entity_poly.pdbx_seq_one_letter_code
_entity_poly.pdbx_strand_id
1 'polypeptide(L)'
;MSKPNREIPHCVFYIGDGGSSGSFTDCTFRKAGEGSSVHWLVPSQFELFGIGSYLKIVFPEAPKVEHLNLNQQIGIGFLKIFGQPMEHYKGLVNESMPILKGQVNDEVDKVLLEMGIPVSQPALDWSFDQLEREDSVIYAPVDEDTRLTLKDMQKEWIKAHSIQDFEKVMSIGKDIKILLGIGNDILKLKRELQLCVAQENYERAIDIRNKLQANEKIRTNFDMVYETNRFEEMIAMGPPSEQFLREQQLIEMEEQRELERRRKTDQIEYERKQRELNEERVRRQKELFEAEQRRKEEEAKAALDKDRADTLPVNQ
;
A
#
# COMPACT_ATOMS: atom_id res chain seq x y z
N MET A 1 9.13 -16.05 -3.39
CA MET A 1 7.95 -16.23 -2.52
C MET A 1 8.28 -17.25 -1.43
N SER A 2 8.10 -16.92 -0.16
CA SER A 2 8.27 -17.85 0.96
C SER A 2 7.19 -18.93 0.93
N LYS A 3 7.51 -20.16 1.34
CA LYS A 3 6.51 -21.24 1.42
C LYS A 3 5.42 -20.86 2.43
N PRO A 4 4.12 -21.15 2.14
CA PRO A 4 3.03 -20.95 3.09
C PRO A 4 3.25 -21.78 4.37
N ASN A 5 2.68 -21.32 5.48
CA ASN A 5 2.64 -22.02 6.79
C ASN A 5 3.99 -22.17 7.51
N ARG A 6 4.74 -21.06 7.55
CA ARG A 6 5.95 -20.90 8.39
C ARG A 6 5.67 -20.02 9.61
N GLU A 7 4.63 -20.37 10.37
CA GLU A 7 4.32 -19.68 11.61
C GLU A 7 5.41 -19.92 12.66
N ILE A 8 5.53 -18.98 13.60
CA ILE A 8 6.39 -19.14 14.77
C ILE A 8 5.47 -19.29 15.98
N PRO A 9 5.30 -20.52 16.50
CA PRO A 9 4.36 -20.76 17.60
C PRO A 9 4.80 -20.04 18.87
N HIS A 10 6.10 -20.04 19.15
CA HIS A 10 6.68 -19.39 20.29
C HIS A 10 8.12 -18.94 19.99
N CYS A 11 8.47 -17.73 20.38
CA CYS A 11 9.82 -17.18 20.32
C CYS A 11 10.16 -16.46 21.63
N VAL A 12 11.41 -16.57 22.04
CA VAL A 12 11.95 -15.91 23.23
C VAL A 12 13.11 -15.05 22.82
N PHE A 13 13.09 -13.81 23.27
CA PHE A 13 14.11 -12.81 22.98
C PHE A 13 15.02 -12.64 24.17
N TYR A 14 16.33 -12.59 23.91
CA TYR A 14 17.35 -12.34 24.90
C TYR A 14 18.22 -11.17 24.46
N ILE A 15 18.55 -10.30 25.40
CA ILE A 15 19.46 -9.18 25.20
C ILE A 15 20.76 -9.49 25.95
N GLY A 16 21.88 -9.42 25.24
CA GLY A 16 23.22 -9.60 25.78
C GLY A 16 23.98 -8.29 25.76
N ASP A 17 24.64 -7.98 26.87
CA ASP A 17 25.61 -6.90 26.92
C ASP A 17 27.00 -7.48 26.61
N GLY A 18 27.69 -6.85 25.67
CA GLY A 18 29.05 -7.23 25.33
C GLY A 18 29.94 -6.93 26.51
N GLY A 19 30.36 -7.96 27.24
CA GLY A 19 31.45 -7.82 28.19
C GLY A 19 32.73 -7.34 27.50
N SER A 20 33.84 -7.34 28.21
CA SER A 20 35.15 -6.86 27.73
C SER A 20 35.65 -7.50 26.42
N SER A 21 35.10 -8.64 25.98
CA SER A 21 35.49 -9.34 24.75
C SER A 21 34.72 -8.95 23.48
N GLY A 22 33.57 -8.28 23.59
CA GLY A 22 32.78 -7.84 22.41
C GLY A 22 32.38 -8.96 21.43
N SER A 23 32.30 -10.22 21.87
CA SER A 23 31.90 -11.37 21.04
C SER A 23 30.49 -11.83 21.38
N PHE A 24 29.64 -12.06 20.36
CA PHE A 24 28.27 -12.56 20.52
C PHE A 24 28.21 -13.88 21.32
N THR A 25 29.23 -14.74 21.22
CA THR A 25 29.27 -16.05 21.90
C THR A 25 29.57 -15.95 23.39
N ASP A 26 30.25 -14.89 23.80
CA ASP A 26 30.79 -14.73 25.15
C ASP A 26 29.94 -13.76 25.99
N CYS A 27 28.82 -13.31 25.43
CA CYS A 27 27.88 -12.40 26.09
C CYS A 27 27.00 -13.14 27.09
N THR A 28 26.76 -12.50 28.24
CA THR A 28 25.73 -12.97 29.16
C THR A 28 24.38 -12.47 28.68
N PHE A 29 23.58 -13.38 28.13
CA PHE A 29 22.23 -13.10 27.64
C PHE A 29 21.20 -13.11 28.77
N ARG A 30 20.35 -12.09 28.82
CA ARG A 30 19.22 -11.98 29.75
C ARG A 30 17.92 -12.01 28.97
N LYS A 31 16.90 -12.69 29.50
CA LYS A 31 15.58 -12.75 28.85
C LYS A 31 15.00 -11.34 28.80
N ALA A 32 14.65 -10.90 27.59
CA ALA A 32 14.12 -9.57 27.33
C ALA A 32 12.63 -9.56 27.05
N GLY A 33 12.10 -10.64 26.49
CA GLY A 33 10.68 -10.76 26.17
C GLY A 33 10.37 -12.08 25.50
N GLU A 34 9.09 -12.32 25.22
CA GLU A 34 8.63 -13.49 24.48
C GLU A 34 7.44 -13.11 23.59
N GLY A 35 7.25 -13.89 22.53
CA GLY A 35 6.18 -13.72 21.57
C GLY A 35 5.60 -15.06 21.18
N SER A 36 4.30 -15.11 20.95
CA SER A 36 3.59 -16.34 20.56
C SER A 36 2.72 -16.08 19.33
N SER A 37 2.50 -17.13 18.54
CA SER A 37 1.59 -17.13 17.38
C SER A 37 1.94 -16.06 16.32
N VAL A 38 3.21 -15.99 15.91
CA VAL A 38 3.62 -15.10 14.81
C VAL A 38 3.19 -15.71 13.49
N HIS A 39 2.24 -15.09 12.84
CA HIS A 39 1.75 -15.51 11.54
C HIS A 39 2.40 -14.72 10.41
N TRP A 40 2.68 -15.39 9.29
CA TRP A 40 3.34 -14.77 8.14
C TRP A 40 2.50 -13.68 7.44
N LEU A 41 1.18 -13.67 7.65
CA LEU A 41 0.24 -12.69 7.07
C LEU A 41 0.13 -11.39 7.88
N VAL A 42 0.39 -11.45 9.18
CA VAL A 42 0.15 -10.34 10.10
C VAL A 42 1.45 -9.98 10.80
N PRO A 43 2.01 -8.78 10.55
CA PRO A 43 3.20 -8.36 11.27
C PRO A 43 2.90 -8.36 12.78
N SER A 44 3.76 -9.04 13.54
CA SER A 44 3.63 -9.13 15.00
C SER A 44 4.66 -8.23 15.66
N GLN A 45 4.24 -7.50 16.68
CA GLN A 45 5.09 -6.62 17.47
C GLN A 45 5.20 -7.16 18.90
N PHE A 46 6.42 -7.19 19.42
CA PHE A 46 6.72 -7.65 20.77
C PHE A 46 7.54 -6.58 21.49
N GLU A 47 7.12 -6.27 22.71
CA GLU A 47 7.88 -5.38 23.59
C GLU A 47 9.03 -6.17 24.22
N LEU A 48 10.24 -5.62 24.10
CA LEU A 48 11.45 -6.20 24.65
C LEU A 48 12.02 -5.28 25.72
N PHE A 49 12.42 -5.85 26.85
CA PHE A 49 13.00 -5.12 27.95
C PHE A 49 14.49 -5.47 28.12
N GLY A 50 15.35 -4.45 28.13
CA GLY A 50 16.76 -4.61 28.46
C GLY A 50 17.67 -3.69 27.66
N ILE A 51 18.90 -3.56 28.15
CA ILE A 51 19.98 -2.81 27.52
C ILE A 51 21.06 -3.82 27.12
N GLY A 52 21.53 -3.75 25.88
CA GLY A 52 22.63 -4.59 25.42
C GLY A 52 22.95 -4.39 23.95
N SER A 53 24.13 -4.86 23.55
CA SER A 53 24.65 -4.74 22.18
C SER A 53 24.20 -5.86 21.26
N TYR A 54 23.67 -6.96 21.81
CA TYR A 54 23.28 -8.15 21.04
C TYR A 54 21.85 -8.58 21.35
N LEU A 55 21.10 -8.91 20.29
CA LEU A 55 19.80 -9.57 20.38
C LEU A 55 19.93 -11.03 19.93
N LYS A 56 19.44 -11.95 20.75
CA LYS A 56 19.32 -13.38 20.43
C LYS A 56 17.86 -13.79 20.45
N ILE A 57 17.38 -14.33 19.33
CA ILE A 57 16.02 -14.86 19.19
C ILE A 57 16.11 -16.39 19.24
N VAL A 58 15.34 -17.00 20.14
CA VAL A 58 15.29 -18.44 20.34
C VAL A 58 13.89 -18.93 20.00
N PHE A 59 13.81 -20.03 19.26
CA PHE A 59 12.55 -20.66 18.87
C PHE A 59 12.44 -21.99 19.63
N PRO A 60 11.94 -21.98 20.88
CA PRO A 60 11.89 -23.19 21.70
C PRO A 60 10.90 -24.22 21.16
N GLU A 61 9.89 -23.78 20.41
CA GLU A 61 8.86 -24.65 19.84
C GLU A 61 8.94 -24.67 18.32
N ALA A 62 8.96 -25.87 17.75
CA ALA A 62 8.87 -26.08 16.32
C ALA A 62 7.42 -25.93 15.85
N PRO A 63 7.16 -25.34 14.66
CA PRO A 63 5.82 -25.28 14.10
C PRO A 63 5.24 -26.68 13.85
N LYS A 64 3.91 -26.77 13.79
CA LYS A 64 3.23 -28.03 13.49
C LYS A 64 3.63 -28.55 12.11
N VAL A 65 3.78 -29.86 12.00
CA VAL A 65 4.05 -30.52 10.72
C VAL A 65 2.79 -30.42 9.86
N GLU A 66 2.88 -29.70 8.76
CA GLU A 66 1.81 -29.58 7.78
C GLU A 66 2.30 -30.00 6.39
N HIS A 67 1.37 -30.34 5.50
CA HIS A 67 1.68 -30.81 4.14
C HIS A 67 2.61 -29.87 3.35
N LEU A 68 2.61 -28.58 3.68
CA LEU A 68 3.41 -27.54 3.01
C LEU A 68 4.71 -27.20 3.75
N ASN A 69 4.87 -27.65 5.00
CA ASN A 69 6.04 -27.40 5.86
C ASN A 69 6.49 -28.66 6.63
N LEU A 70 6.80 -29.72 5.88
CA LEU A 70 7.20 -31.03 6.42
C LEU A 70 8.43 -30.99 7.33
N ASN A 71 9.33 -30.02 7.11
CA ASN A 71 10.58 -29.87 7.85
C ASN A 71 10.48 -28.87 9.00
N GLN A 72 9.26 -28.43 9.37
CA GLN A 72 9.00 -27.49 10.47
C GLN A 72 9.86 -26.22 10.39
N GLN A 73 10.06 -25.71 9.17
CA GLN A 73 10.87 -24.53 8.95
C GLN A 73 10.11 -23.30 9.41
N ILE A 74 10.78 -22.46 10.20
CA ILE A 74 10.34 -21.10 10.49
C ILE A 74 10.88 -20.13 9.45
N GLY A 75 10.16 -19.04 9.21
CA GLY A 75 10.57 -18.02 8.25
C GLY A 75 10.38 -16.63 8.83
N ILE A 76 11.48 -15.91 9.01
CA ILE A 76 11.44 -14.48 9.32
C ILE A 76 11.67 -13.75 7.99
N GLY A 77 10.60 -13.22 7.41
CA GLY A 77 10.70 -12.45 6.18
C GLY A 77 11.36 -11.09 6.42
N PHE A 78 11.06 -10.47 7.56
CA PHE A 78 11.55 -9.15 7.91
C PHE A 78 11.57 -8.96 9.43
N LEU A 79 12.67 -8.43 9.96
CA LEU A 79 12.84 -8.12 11.39
C LEU A 79 13.30 -6.67 11.51
N LYS A 80 12.53 -5.84 12.20
CA LYS A 80 12.94 -4.50 12.64
C LYS A 80 13.03 -4.50 14.15
N ILE A 81 14.10 -3.90 14.67
CA ILE A 81 14.34 -3.71 16.09
C ILE A 81 14.35 -2.21 16.32
N PHE A 82 13.57 -1.77 17.30
CA PHE A 82 13.52 -0.37 17.74
C PHE A 82 14.05 -0.31 19.16
N GLY A 83 14.89 0.67 19.46
CA GLY A 83 15.43 0.92 20.79
C GLY A 83 15.29 2.39 21.13
N GLN A 84 14.98 2.69 22.39
CA GLN A 84 15.02 4.05 22.92
C GLN A 84 16.38 4.24 23.61
N PRO A 85 17.10 5.37 23.37
CA PRO A 85 18.24 5.72 24.19
C PRO A 85 17.74 5.99 25.62
N MET A 86 18.02 5.07 26.54
CA MET A 86 17.76 5.29 27.96
C MET A 86 18.97 5.97 28.59
N GLU A 87 18.77 7.13 29.23
CA GLU A 87 19.77 7.70 30.13
C GLU A 87 20.09 6.68 31.23
N HIS A 88 21.38 6.40 31.46
CA HIS A 88 21.91 5.32 32.28
C HIS A 88 21.04 4.89 33.48
N TYR A 89 20.15 3.92 33.26
CA TYR A 89 19.27 3.41 34.29
C TYR A 89 20.04 2.41 35.17
N LYS A 90 20.44 2.83 36.38
CA LYS A 90 21.22 2.04 37.36
C LYS A 90 20.38 1.07 38.20
N GLY A 91 19.41 0.38 37.62
CA GLY A 91 18.52 -0.53 38.36
C GLY A 91 18.43 -1.92 37.74
N LEU A 92 18.71 -2.97 38.54
CA LEU A 92 18.22 -4.32 38.24
C LEU A 92 16.71 -4.30 38.50
N VAL A 93 15.90 -4.42 37.45
CA VAL A 93 14.45 -4.57 37.59
C VAL A 93 14.04 -5.80 36.80
N ASN A 94 13.83 -6.90 37.52
CA ASN A 94 13.25 -8.16 37.01
C ASN A 94 11.73 -8.21 37.25
N GLU A 95 11.11 -7.09 37.59
CA GLU A 95 9.68 -7.00 37.83
C GLU A 95 9.08 -6.09 36.77
N SER A 96 8.08 -6.61 36.04
CA SER A 96 7.27 -5.85 35.11
C SER A 96 6.73 -4.61 35.84
N MET A 97 7.34 -3.45 35.61
CA MET A 97 6.74 -2.20 36.04
C MET A 97 5.41 -2.07 35.29
N PRO A 98 4.27 -1.86 35.99
CA PRO A 98 3.06 -1.50 35.30
C PRO A 98 3.31 -0.14 34.64
N ILE A 99 3.28 -0.14 33.31
CA ILE A 99 3.46 1.06 32.50
C ILE A 99 2.40 2.08 32.96
N LEU A 100 2.87 3.24 33.43
CA LEU A 100 2.04 4.41 33.68
C LEU A 100 1.33 4.76 32.37
N LYS A 101 0.05 4.39 32.27
CA LYS A 101 -0.84 4.81 31.19
C LYS A 101 -0.81 6.34 31.12
N GLY A 102 -0.24 6.90 30.06
CA GLY A 102 -0.39 8.32 29.76
C GLY A 102 0.79 9.06 29.11
N GLN A 103 1.99 8.45 28.97
CA GLN A 103 3.12 9.17 28.34
C GLN A 103 3.95 8.36 27.35
N VAL A 104 4.19 7.06 27.59
CA VAL A 104 5.18 6.29 26.81
C VAL A 104 4.60 5.68 25.53
N ASN A 105 3.32 5.27 25.55
CA ASN A 105 2.66 4.72 24.35
C ASN A 105 2.58 5.76 23.22
N ASP A 106 2.40 7.04 23.59
CA ASP A 106 2.32 8.13 22.63
C ASP A 106 3.62 8.28 21.82
N GLU A 107 4.80 8.05 22.38
CA GLU A 107 6.08 8.20 21.65
C GLU A 107 6.34 7.06 20.67
N VAL A 108 6.03 5.83 21.07
CA VAL A 108 6.19 4.65 20.19
C VAL A 108 5.16 4.69 19.06
N ASP A 109 3.91 5.01 19.36
CA ASP A 109 2.87 5.16 18.35
C ASP A 109 3.16 6.33 17.39
N LYS A 110 3.75 7.43 17.88
CA LYS A 110 4.23 8.57 17.04
C LYS A 110 5.31 8.14 16.04
N VAL A 111 6.30 7.37 16.48
CA VAL A 111 7.37 6.86 15.61
C VAL A 111 6.84 5.82 14.60
N LEU A 112 5.86 5.00 15.00
CA LEU A 112 5.19 4.04 14.11
C LEU A 112 4.30 4.72 13.06
N LEU A 113 3.62 5.81 13.45
CA LEU A 113 2.83 6.67 12.56
C LEU A 113 3.72 7.42 11.55
N GLU A 114 4.86 7.97 11.99
CA GLU A 114 5.85 8.62 11.14
C GLU A 114 6.37 7.67 10.05
N MET A 115 6.56 6.38 10.39
CA MET A 115 6.94 5.32 9.45
C MET A 115 5.78 4.68 8.69
N GLY A 116 4.52 5.06 8.99
CA GLY A 116 3.35 4.62 8.23
C GLY A 116 2.79 3.25 8.55
N ILE A 117 3.08 2.73 9.74
CA ILE A 117 2.52 1.46 10.21
C ILE A 117 1.14 1.74 10.81
N PRO A 118 0.06 1.12 10.32
CA PRO A 118 -1.27 1.32 10.88
C PRO A 118 -1.33 0.70 12.28
N VAL A 119 -1.49 1.55 13.29
CA VAL A 119 -1.67 1.11 14.68
C VAL A 119 -3.09 0.56 14.85
N SER A 120 -3.22 -0.60 15.50
CA SER A 120 -4.48 -1.37 15.60
C SER A 120 -5.57 -0.72 16.46
N GLN A 121 -5.30 0.43 17.07
CA GLN A 121 -6.29 1.24 17.77
C GLN A 121 -6.36 2.62 17.13
N PRO A 122 -7.54 3.06 16.65
CA PRO A 122 -7.78 4.45 16.30
C PRO A 122 -7.92 5.25 17.62
N ALA A 123 -6.86 5.29 18.42
CA ALA A 123 -6.75 6.18 19.57
C ALA A 123 -6.11 7.53 19.16
N LEU A 124 -6.17 7.86 17.87
CA LEU A 124 -5.99 9.23 17.38
C LEU A 124 -7.36 9.95 17.37
N ASP A 125 -8.07 9.90 18.50
CA ASP A 125 -8.73 11.10 18.94
C ASP A 125 -7.60 12.07 19.29
N TRP A 126 -7.07 12.78 18.29
CA TRP A 126 -6.35 14.03 18.55
C TRP A 126 -7.34 14.92 19.28
N SER A 127 -7.37 14.81 20.61
CA SER A 127 -8.18 15.67 21.43
C SER A 127 -7.64 17.08 21.23
N PHE A 128 -8.55 18.06 21.19
CA PHE A 128 -8.22 19.48 21.11
C PHE A 128 -7.13 19.89 22.11
N ASP A 129 -7.06 19.20 23.26
CA ASP A 129 -6.08 19.41 24.34
C ASP A 129 -4.62 19.11 23.92
N GLN A 130 -4.39 18.29 22.89
CA GLN A 130 -3.05 18.03 22.37
C GLN A 130 -2.56 19.14 21.42
N LEU A 131 -3.48 19.82 20.72
CA LEU A 131 -3.17 20.95 19.83
C LEU A 131 -2.66 22.19 20.58
N GLU A 132 -3.01 22.31 21.87
CA GLU A 132 -2.52 23.37 22.76
C GLU A 132 -1.03 23.28 23.08
N ARG A 133 -0.41 22.10 22.95
CA ARG A 133 1.02 21.95 23.23
C ARG A 133 1.83 22.40 22.00
N GLU A 134 2.76 23.34 22.19
CA GLU A 134 3.56 24.01 21.15
C GLU A 134 4.28 23.06 20.16
N ASP A 135 4.41 21.77 20.49
CA ASP A 135 5.14 20.77 19.68
C ASP A 135 4.28 19.63 19.10
N SER A 136 2.96 19.61 19.31
CA SER A 136 2.12 18.46 18.89
C SER A 136 1.99 18.32 17.37
N VAL A 137 1.99 19.44 16.65
CA VAL A 137 1.88 19.49 15.18
C VAL A 137 3.13 18.93 14.49
N ILE A 138 4.28 18.96 15.15
CA ILE A 138 5.56 18.43 14.62
C ILE A 138 5.44 16.93 14.32
N TYR A 139 4.66 16.20 15.12
CA TYR A 139 4.53 14.74 15.04
C TYR A 139 3.23 14.29 14.36
N ALA A 140 2.57 15.20 13.62
CA ALA A 140 1.37 14.88 12.86
C ALA A 140 1.63 13.81 11.78
N PRO A 141 0.78 12.77 11.63
CA PRO A 141 0.88 11.77 10.56
C PRO A 141 0.40 12.33 9.21
N VAL A 142 1.03 13.42 8.78
CA VAL A 142 0.74 14.17 7.56
C VAL A 142 2.04 14.38 6.78
N ASP A 143 1.92 14.73 5.50
CA ASP A 143 3.09 15.07 4.70
C ASP A 143 3.70 16.44 5.09
N GLU A 144 4.98 16.64 4.74
CA GLU A 144 5.78 17.79 5.18
C GLU A 144 5.12 19.15 4.89
N ASP A 145 4.57 19.30 3.69
CA ASP A 145 3.88 20.51 3.26
C ASP A 145 2.66 20.81 4.13
N THR A 146 1.87 19.79 4.47
CA THR A 146 0.69 19.95 5.33
C THR A 146 1.11 20.26 6.77
N ARG A 147 2.26 19.75 7.21
CA ARG A 147 2.82 20.07 8.53
C ARG A 147 3.20 21.55 8.65
N LEU A 148 3.77 22.13 7.59
CA LEU A 148 4.06 23.57 7.54
C LEU A 148 2.79 24.41 7.66
N THR A 149 1.76 24.07 6.88
CA THR A 149 0.44 24.73 6.94
C THR A 149 -0.15 24.65 8.36
N LEU A 150 -0.14 23.47 8.98
CA LEU A 150 -0.65 23.28 10.33
C LEU A 150 0.12 24.08 11.37
N LYS A 151 1.44 24.21 11.23
CA LYS A 151 2.28 25.00 12.14
C LYS A 151 1.92 26.49 12.08
N ASP A 152 1.62 27.00 10.90
CA ASP A 152 1.20 28.39 10.73
C ASP A 152 -0.23 28.64 11.22
N MET A 153 -1.15 27.69 10.99
CA MET A 153 -2.49 27.73 11.58
C MET A 153 -2.46 27.66 13.10
N GLN A 154 -1.54 26.88 13.70
CA GLN A 154 -1.36 26.83 15.15
C GLN A 154 -0.88 28.17 15.71
N LYS A 155 0.01 28.89 15.01
CA LYS A 155 0.41 30.25 15.43
C LYS A 155 -0.78 31.21 15.41
N GLU A 156 -1.61 31.17 14.36
CA GLU A 156 -2.83 31.99 14.29
C GLU A 156 -3.83 31.61 15.38
N TRP A 157 -3.93 30.33 15.73
CA TRP A 157 -4.74 29.84 16.84
C TRP A 157 -4.28 30.41 18.19
N ILE A 158 -2.97 30.37 18.48
CA ILE A 158 -2.38 30.93 19.70
C ILE A 158 -2.60 32.44 19.77
N LYS A 159 -2.45 33.16 18.65
CA LYS A 159 -2.75 34.60 18.56
C LYS A 159 -4.23 34.88 18.86
N ALA A 160 -5.15 34.17 18.21
CA ALA A 160 -6.59 34.32 18.45
C ALA A 160 -6.97 34.02 19.90
N HIS A 161 -6.36 32.99 20.50
CA HIS A 161 -6.57 32.65 21.90
C HIS A 161 -6.06 33.76 22.84
N SER A 162 -4.89 34.34 22.57
CA SER A 162 -4.36 35.44 23.40
C SER A 162 -5.21 36.71 23.35
N ILE A 163 -5.94 36.93 22.25
CA ILE A 163 -6.89 38.05 22.07
C ILE A 163 -8.30 37.70 22.61
N GLN A 164 -8.50 36.47 23.10
CA GLN A 164 -9.80 35.95 23.55
C GLN A 164 -10.89 35.95 22.46
N ASP A 165 -10.49 35.81 21.18
CA ASP A 165 -11.41 35.65 20.06
C ASP A 165 -11.83 34.18 19.95
N PHE A 166 -12.79 33.77 20.78
CA PHE A 166 -13.26 32.40 20.87
C PHE A 166 -13.93 31.89 19.59
N GLU A 167 -14.52 32.78 18.78
CA GLU A 167 -15.14 32.39 17.51
C GLU A 167 -14.09 31.97 16.50
N LYS A 168 -13.01 32.75 16.38
CA LYS A 168 -11.85 32.44 15.52
C LYS A 168 -11.08 31.20 16.00
N VAL A 169 -10.93 31.02 17.31
CA VAL A 169 -10.31 29.81 17.90
C VAL A 169 -11.09 28.55 17.52
N MET A 170 -12.43 28.60 17.57
CA MET A 170 -13.29 27.47 17.23
C MET A 170 -13.30 27.17 15.72
N SER A 171 -13.25 28.18 14.86
CA SER A 171 -13.17 27.97 13.41
C SER A 171 -11.83 27.36 13.01
N ILE A 172 -10.72 27.91 13.51
CA ILE A 172 -9.37 27.38 13.24
C ILE A 172 -9.25 25.93 13.70
N GLY A 173 -9.75 25.58 14.89
CA GLY A 173 -9.67 24.21 15.38
C GLY A 173 -10.46 23.20 14.54
N LYS A 174 -11.60 23.61 13.94
CA LYS A 174 -12.31 22.77 12.96
C LYS A 174 -11.50 22.58 11.69
N ASP A 175 -10.91 23.66 11.18
CA ASP A 175 -10.13 23.64 9.95
C ASP A 175 -8.85 22.81 10.10
N ILE A 176 -8.17 22.89 11.25
CA ILE A 176 -7.03 22.03 11.58
C ILE A 176 -7.43 20.55 11.52
N LYS A 177 -8.60 20.17 12.07
CA LYS A 177 -9.08 18.78 12.03
C LYS A 177 -9.32 18.30 10.60
N ILE A 178 -9.89 19.15 9.75
CA ILE A 178 -10.09 18.85 8.33
C ILE A 178 -8.73 18.66 7.63
N LEU A 179 -7.81 19.58 7.88
CA LEU A 179 -6.48 19.57 7.26
C LEU A 179 -5.64 18.36 7.68
N LEU A 180 -5.76 17.91 8.93
CA LEU A 180 -5.14 16.66 9.41
C LEU A 180 -5.67 15.43 8.67
N GLY A 181 -6.98 15.37 8.44
CA GLY A 181 -7.59 14.31 7.63
C GLY A 181 -7.04 14.28 6.21
N ILE A 182 -6.99 15.46 5.56
CA ILE A 182 -6.45 15.63 4.21
C ILE A 182 -4.97 15.25 4.15
N GLY A 183 -4.16 15.69 5.12
CA GLY A 183 -2.73 15.40 5.16
C GLY A 183 -2.42 13.91 5.32
N ASN A 184 -3.22 13.19 6.12
CA ASN A 184 -3.10 11.74 6.27
C ASN A 184 -3.47 11.02 4.95
N ASP A 185 -4.53 11.48 4.28
CA ASP A 185 -4.96 10.92 3.00
C ASP A 185 -3.91 11.18 1.90
N ILE A 186 -3.32 12.37 1.83
CA ILE A 186 -2.20 12.67 0.92
C ILE A 186 -1.02 11.73 1.18
N LEU A 187 -0.65 11.53 2.45
CA LEU A 187 0.45 10.65 2.82
C LEU A 187 0.19 9.19 2.41
N LYS A 188 -1.03 8.69 2.63
CA LYS A 188 -1.45 7.35 2.18
C LYS A 188 -1.44 7.22 0.67
N LEU A 189 -2.00 8.19 -0.05
CA LEU A 189 -2.05 8.19 -1.52
C LEU A 189 -0.64 8.26 -2.12
N LYS A 190 0.28 9.06 -1.56
CA LYS A 190 1.69 9.11 -2.00
C LYS A 190 2.37 7.74 -1.89
N ARG A 191 2.14 7.01 -0.80
CA ARG A 191 2.67 5.64 -0.61
C ARG A 191 2.02 4.64 -1.55
N GLU A 192 0.70 4.69 -1.69
CA GLU A 192 -0.04 3.81 -2.61
C GLU A 192 0.39 4.04 -4.06
N LEU A 193 0.65 5.29 -4.45
CA LEU A 193 1.18 5.64 -5.76
C LEU A 193 2.55 5.00 -6.00
N GLN A 194 3.47 5.10 -5.03
CA GLN A 194 4.79 4.46 -5.13
C GLN A 194 4.68 2.93 -5.30
N LEU A 195 3.77 2.30 -4.56
CA LEU A 195 3.50 0.86 -4.68
C LEU A 195 2.90 0.51 -6.05
N CYS A 196 1.93 1.28 -6.54
CA CYS A 196 1.28 1.02 -7.84
C CYS A 196 2.28 1.19 -8.99
N VAL A 197 3.16 2.19 -8.92
CA VAL A 197 4.23 2.40 -9.91
C VAL A 197 5.22 1.24 -9.87
N ALA A 198 5.64 0.80 -8.66
CA ALA A 198 6.55 -0.34 -8.52
C ALA A 198 5.93 -1.68 -8.99
N GLN A 199 4.61 -1.79 -8.96
CA GLN A 199 3.85 -2.94 -9.46
C GLN A 199 3.43 -2.81 -10.93
N GLU A 200 3.84 -1.75 -11.63
CA GLU A 200 3.47 -1.45 -13.03
C GLU A 200 1.95 -1.36 -13.27
N ASN A 201 1.17 -1.07 -12.22
CA ASN A 201 -0.26 -0.87 -12.32
C ASN A 201 -0.58 0.61 -12.61
N TYR A 202 -0.37 1.01 -13.87
CA TYR A 202 -0.48 2.40 -14.29
C TYR A 202 -1.92 2.96 -14.27
N GLU A 203 -2.94 2.13 -14.47
CA GLU A 203 -4.34 2.55 -14.44
C GLU A 203 -4.72 3.03 -13.03
N ARG A 204 -4.39 2.22 -12.01
CA ARG A 204 -4.59 2.61 -10.60
C ARG A 204 -3.71 3.79 -10.19
N ALA A 205 -2.49 3.88 -10.73
CA ALA A 205 -1.59 5.00 -10.45
C ALA A 205 -2.16 6.35 -10.95
N ILE A 206 -2.84 6.36 -12.11
CA ILE A 206 -3.51 7.56 -12.64
C ILE A 206 -4.65 7.99 -11.72
N ASP A 207 -5.50 7.06 -11.27
CA ASP A 207 -6.60 7.36 -10.36
C ASP A 207 -6.11 7.92 -9.01
N ILE A 208 -5.03 7.35 -8.46
CA ILE A 208 -4.40 7.84 -7.23
C ILE A 208 -3.84 9.24 -7.45
N ARG A 209 -3.18 9.50 -8.59
CA ARG A 209 -2.63 10.81 -8.93
C ARG A 209 -3.72 11.89 -8.99
N ASN A 210 -4.87 11.59 -9.60
CA ASN A 210 -5.99 12.51 -9.68
C ASN A 210 -6.56 12.86 -8.29
N LYS A 211 -6.70 11.85 -7.41
CA LYS A 211 -7.13 12.06 -6.01
C LYS A 211 -6.12 12.88 -5.21
N LEU A 212 -4.83 12.63 -5.42
CA LEU A 212 -3.73 13.33 -4.78
C LEU A 212 -3.75 14.82 -5.17
N GLN A 213 -3.90 15.14 -6.47
CA GLN A 213 -4.07 16.51 -6.93
C GLN A 213 -5.31 17.20 -6.35
N ALA A 214 -6.43 16.50 -6.23
CA ALA A 214 -7.64 17.06 -5.63
C ALA A 214 -7.41 17.42 -4.14
N ASN A 215 -6.77 16.54 -3.38
CA ASN A 215 -6.46 16.79 -1.97
C ASN A 215 -5.42 17.91 -1.79
N GLU A 216 -4.39 17.96 -2.63
CA GLU A 216 -3.43 19.06 -2.64
C GLU A 216 -4.08 20.41 -2.96
N LYS A 217 -5.05 20.44 -3.87
CA LYS A 217 -5.82 21.66 -4.17
C LYS A 217 -6.64 22.14 -2.98
N ILE A 218 -7.27 21.22 -2.23
CA ILE A 218 -8.00 21.58 -1.01
C ILE A 218 -7.05 22.14 0.04
N ARG A 219 -5.86 21.53 0.22
CA ARG A 219 -4.82 22.06 1.10
C ARG A 219 -4.37 23.46 0.71
N THR A 220 -4.13 23.71 -0.58
CA THR A 220 -3.76 25.05 -1.08
C THR A 220 -4.82 26.11 -0.76
N ASN A 221 -6.10 25.74 -0.70
CA ASN A 221 -7.14 26.69 -0.26
C ASN A 221 -6.96 27.08 1.21
N PHE A 222 -6.57 26.14 2.09
CA PHE A 222 -6.25 26.47 3.49
C PHE A 222 -4.98 27.32 3.58
N ASP A 223 -3.96 27.02 2.77
CA ASP A 223 -2.74 27.84 2.70
C ASP A 223 -3.07 29.30 2.36
N MET A 224 -4.02 29.52 1.43
CA MET A 224 -4.50 30.85 1.03
C MET A 224 -5.35 31.52 2.11
N VAL A 225 -6.28 30.81 2.76
CA VAL A 225 -7.15 31.37 3.80
C VAL A 225 -6.34 31.85 5.02
N TYR A 226 -5.27 31.13 5.35
CA TYR A 226 -4.43 31.42 6.51
C TYR A 226 -3.13 32.15 6.17
N GLU A 227 -2.94 32.56 4.92
CA GLU A 227 -1.74 33.25 4.42
C GLU A 227 -0.45 32.61 4.93
N THR A 228 -0.37 31.30 4.85
CA THR A 228 0.76 30.53 5.40
C THR A 228 2.07 30.83 4.67
N ASN A 229 3.22 30.52 5.27
CA ASN A 229 4.53 30.76 4.64
C ASN A 229 4.64 30.06 3.27
N ARG A 230 3.98 28.90 3.12
CA ARG A 230 3.91 28.18 1.84
C ARG A 230 3.10 28.93 0.78
N PHE A 231 2.05 29.65 1.17
CA PHE A 231 1.31 30.52 0.27
C PHE A 231 2.16 31.73 -0.17
N GLU A 232 2.92 32.33 0.75
CA GLU A 232 3.87 33.39 0.42
C GLU A 232 4.95 32.91 -0.56
N GLU A 233 5.48 31.70 -0.37
CA GLU A 233 6.40 31.06 -1.33
C GLU A 233 5.75 30.81 -2.69
N MET A 234 4.49 30.35 -2.71
CA MET A 234 3.73 30.17 -3.95
C MET A 234 3.50 31.49 -4.69
N ILE A 235 3.23 32.59 -3.97
CA ILE A 235 3.11 33.93 -4.56
C ILE A 235 4.48 34.42 -5.05
N ALA A 236 5.55 34.19 -4.27
CA ALA A 236 6.91 34.63 -4.58
C ALA A 236 7.50 33.90 -5.79
N MET A 237 7.10 32.64 -6.04
CA MET A 237 7.42 31.91 -7.27
C MET A 237 6.72 32.49 -8.51
N GLY A 238 5.73 33.39 -8.33
CA GLY A 238 4.95 34.01 -9.40
C GLY A 238 3.98 33.02 -10.05
N PRO A 239 2.92 33.49 -10.73
CA PRO A 239 2.13 32.62 -11.57
C PRO A 239 3.06 31.99 -12.63
N PRO A 240 2.91 30.68 -12.95
CA PRO A 240 3.62 30.10 -14.08
C PRO A 240 3.41 31.00 -15.30
N SER A 241 4.48 31.28 -16.03
CA SER A 241 4.39 32.13 -17.22
C SER A 241 3.26 31.62 -18.13
N GLU A 242 2.55 32.51 -18.81
CA GLU A 242 1.49 32.09 -19.76
C GLU A 242 1.99 31.05 -20.77
N GLN A 243 3.30 31.05 -21.07
CA GLN A 243 3.96 30.03 -21.87
C GLN A 243 3.92 28.65 -21.23
N PHE A 244 4.24 28.52 -19.93
CA PHE A 244 4.21 27.24 -19.22
C PHE A 244 2.79 26.67 -19.13
N LEU A 245 1.79 27.52 -18.87
CA LEU A 245 0.37 27.10 -18.88
C LEU A 245 -0.09 26.62 -20.25
N ARG A 246 0.31 27.31 -21.33
CA ARG A 246 0.01 26.85 -22.71
C ARG A 246 0.73 25.55 -23.05
N GLU A 247 1.97 25.40 -22.60
CA GLU A 247 2.76 24.19 -22.83
C GLU A 247 2.17 22.98 -22.09
N GLN A 248 1.71 23.17 -20.85
CA GLN A 248 1.00 22.14 -20.09
C GLN A 248 -0.34 21.74 -20.74
N GLN A 249 -1.11 22.71 -21.24
CA GLN A 249 -2.34 22.45 -22.01
C GLN A 249 -2.08 21.71 -23.33
N LEU A 250 -0.96 22.01 -23.99
CA LEU A 250 -0.53 21.30 -25.20
C LEU A 250 -0.18 19.84 -24.90
N ILE A 251 0.54 19.59 -23.80
CA ILE A 251 0.89 18.24 -23.34
C ILE A 251 -0.38 17.44 -23.01
N GLU A 252 -1.33 18.01 -22.26
CA GLU A 252 -2.60 17.34 -21.95
C GLU A 252 -3.43 17.03 -23.20
N MET A 253 -3.49 17.96 -24.17
CA MET A 253 -4.14 17.70 -25.47
C MET A 253 -3.45 16.59 -26.26
N GLU A 254 -2.11 16.53 -26.22
CA GLU A 254 -1.34 15.54 -26.95
C GLU A 254 -1.51 14.14 -26.36
N GLU A 255 -1.52 14.03 -25.02
CA GLU A 255 -1.85 12.79 -24.31
C GLU A 255 -3.27 12.31 -24.64
N GLN A 256 -4.27 13.20 -24.68
CA GLN A 256 -5.64 12.85 -25.08
C GLN A 256 -5.69 12.31 -26.52
N ARG A 257 -4.96 12.94 -27.45
CA ARG A 257 -4.90 12.48 -28.84
C ARG A 257 -4.19 11.13 -28.99
N GLU A 258 -3.17 10.85 -28.19
CA GLU A 258 -2.55 9.53 -28.17
C GLU A 258 -3.49 8.46 -27.64
N LEU A 259 -4.25 8.76 -26.58
CA LEU A 259 -5.21 7.84 -25.98
C LEU A 259 -6.36 7.51 -26.95
N GLU A 260 -6.85 8.49 -27.70
CA GLU A 260 -7.80 8.26 -28.79
C GLU A 260 -7.22 7.44 -29.94
N ARG A 261 -5.94 7.67 -30.30
CA ARG A 261 -5.26 6.86 -31.32
C ARG A 261 -5.15 5.41 -30.90
N ARG A 262 -4.79 5.13 -29.64
CA ARG A 262 -4.74 3.77 -29.08
C ARG A 262 -6.12 3.09 -29.10
N ARG A 263 -7.16 3.82 -28.68
CA ARG A 263 -8.55 3.29 -28.76
C ARG A 263 -8.97 2.95 -30.19
N LYS A 264 -8.61 3.79 -31.17
CA LYS A 264 -8.88 3.52 -32.59
C LYS A 264 -8.10 2.31 -33.10
N THR A 265 -6.83 2.15 -32.74
CA THR A 265 -6.05 0.98 -33.15
C THR A 265 -6.60 -0.31 -32.56
N ASP A 266 -6.98 -0.30 -31.28
CA ASP A 266 -7.56 -1.46 -30.60
C ASP A 266 -8.91 -1.85 -31.23
N GLN A 267 -9.72 -0.86 -31.61
CA GLN A 267 -11.00 -1.08 -32.27
C GLN A 267 -10.82 -1.67 -33.69
N ILE A 268 -9.84 -1.18 -34.46
CA ILE A 268 -9.50 -1.72 -35.78
C ILE A 268 -8.98 -3.17 -35.66
N GLU A 269 -8.15 -3.45 -34.66
CA GLU A 269 -7.64 -4.81 -34.43
C GLU A 269 -8.75 -5.78 -34.01
N TYR A 270 -9.68 -5.31 -33.18
CA TYR A 270 -10.87 -6.07 -32.79
C TYR A 270 -11.77 -6.38 -33.98
N GLU A 271 -12.05 -5.40 -34.84
CA GLU A 271 -12.83 -5.60 -36.08
C GLU A 271 -12.14 -6.57 -37.04
N ARG A 272 -10.81 -6.50 -37.15
CA ARG A 272 -10.03 -7.42 -37.97
C ARG A 272 -10.15 -8.86 -37.48
N LYS A 273 -9.99 -9.09 -36.17
CA LYS A 273 -10.15 -10.42 -35.55
C LYS A 273 -11.56 -10.96 -35.75
N GLN A 274 -12.59 -10.11 -35.65
CA GLN A 274 -13.98 -10.51 -35.92
C GLN A 274 -14.21 -10.93 -37.38
N ARG A 275 -13.60 -10.24 -38.35
CA ARG A 275 -13.68 -10.62 -39.77
C ARG A 275 -12.99 -11.94 -40.05
N GLU A 276 -11.78 -12.13 -39.53
CA GLU A 276 -11.02 -13.38 -39.68
C GLU A 276 -11.80 -14.58 -39.10
N LEU A 277 -12.42 -14.40 -37.92
CA LEU A 277 -13.24 -15.43 -37.29
C LEU A 277 -14.51 -15.77 -38.09
N ASN A 278 -15.14 -14.76 -38.70
CA ASN A 278 -16.32 -14.98 -39.56
C ASN A 278 -15.94 -15.65 -40.88
N GLU A 279 -14.82 -15.28 -41.50
CA GLU A 279 -14.30 -15.94 -42.70
C GLU A 279 -13.97 -17.41 -42.43
N GLU A 280 -13.37 -17.71 -41.26
CA GLU A 280 -13.09 -19.10 -40.86
C GLU A 280 -14.38 -19.91 -40.65
N ARG A 281 -15.42 -19.31 -40.05
CA ARG A 281 -16.74 -19.95 -39.89
C ARG A 281 -17.39 -20.26 -41.25
N VAL A 282 -17.34 -19.32 -42.19
CA VAL A 282 -17.88 -19.52 -43.55
C VAL A 282 -17.11 -20.62 -44.28
N ARG A 283 -15.78 -20.65 -44.12
CA ARG A 283 -14.94 -21.69 -44.71
C ARG A 283 -15.27 -23.08 -44.17
N ARG A 284 -15.39 -23.23 -42.85
CA ARG A 284 -15.80 -24.50 -42.21
C ARG A 284 -17.20 -24.94 -42.64
N GLN A 285 -18.14 -24.02 -42.82
CA GLN A 285 -19.48 -24.36 -43.33
C GLN A 285 -19.46 -24.88 -44.77
N LYS A 286 -18.64 -24.26 -45.64
CA LYS A 286 -18.46 -24.74 -47.02
C LYS A 286 -17.82 -26.13 -47.05
N GLU A 287 -16.77 -26.35 -46.27
CA GLU A 287 -16.11 -27.66 -46.18
C GLU A 287 -17.06 -28.77 -45.68
N LEU A 288 -17.90 -28.47 -44.69
CA LEU A 288 -18.94 -29.39 -44.21
C LEU A 288 -20.00 -29.67 -45.29
N PHE A 289 -20.44 -28.65 -46.02
CA PHE A 289 -21.42 -28.81 -47.09
C PHE A 289 -20.88 -29.63 -48.27
N GLU A 290 -19.63 -29.39 -48.68
CA GLU A 290 -18.95 -30.17 -49.72
C GLU A 290 -18.73 -31.63 -49.29
N ALA A 291 -18.36 -31.87 -48.03
CA ALA A 291 -18.24 -33.23 -47.48
C ALA A 291 -19.59 -33.97 -47.47
N GLU A 292 -20.68 -33.27 -47.15
CA GLU A 292 -22.03 -33.86 -47.17
C GLU A 292 -22.49 -34.18 -48.59
N GLN A 293 -22.18 -33.33 -49.58
CA GLN A 293 -22.45 -33.63 -50.98
C GLN A 293 -21.68 -34.85 -51.48
N ARG A 294 -20.37 -34.95 -51.16
CA ARG A 294 -19.57 -36.14 -51.50
C ARG A 294 -20.14 -37.41 -50.88
N ARG A 295 -20.58 -37.35 -49.62
CA ARG A 295 -21.21 -38.51 -48.96
C ARG A 295 -22.50 -38.93 -49.65
N LYS A 296 -23.35 -37.97 -50.07
CA LYS A 296 -24.58 -38.25 -50.83
C LYS A 296 -24.28 -38.84 -52.22
N GLU A 297 -23.25 -38.37 -52.89
CA GLU A 297 -22.81 -38.93 -54.19
C GLU A 297 -22.25 -40.34 -54.04
N GLU A 298 -21.48 -40.62 -52.99
CA GLU A 298 -20.98 -41.96 -52.67
C GLU A 298 -22.10 -42.92 -52.28
N GLU A 299 -23.05 -42.48 -51.46
CA GLU A 299 -24.26 -43.23 -51.10
C GLU A 299 -25.12 -43.53 -52.35
N ALA A 300 -25.26 -42.56 -53.27
CA ALA A 300 -25.99 -42.75 -54.53
C ALA A 300 -25.28 -43.73 -55.48
N LYS A 301 -23.95 -43.68 -55.60
CA LYS A 301 -23.17 -44.66 -56.36
C LYS A 301 -23.27 -46.06 -55.77
N ALA A 302 -23.16 -46.18 -54.44
CA ALA A 302 -23.29 -47.46 -53.75
C ALA A 302 -24.70 -48.08 -53.92
N ALA A 303 -25.76 -47.25 -53.95
CA ALA A 303 -27.11 -47.70 -54.26
C ALA A 303 -27.24 -48.21 -55.72
N LEU A 304 -26.64 -47.50 -56.68
CA LEU A 304 -26.64 -47.87 -58.09
C LEU A 304 -25.86 -49.17 -58.38
N ASP A 305 -24.74 -49.38 -57.70
CA ASP A 305 -23.96 -50.62 -57.81
C ASP A 305 -24.68 -51.81 -57.14
N LYS A 306 -25.51 -51.57 -56.13
CA LYS A 306 -26.34 -52.60 -55.48
C LYS A 306 -27.50 -53.04 -56.38
N ASP A 307 -28.20 -52.10 -57.02
CA ASP A 307 -29.24 -52.40 -58.03
C ASP A 307 -28.68 -53.15 -59.25
N ARG A 308 -27.41 -52.91 -59.60
CA ARG A 308 -26.72 -53.60 -60.69
C ARG A 308 -26.25 -55.02 -60.31
N ALA A 309 -26.04 -55.29 -59.02
CA ALA A 309 -25.74 -56.62 -58.51
C ALA A 309 -26.99 -57.51 -58.43
N ASP A 310 -28.16 -56.92 -58.11
CA ASP A 310 -29.44 -57.63 -58.01
C ASP A 310 -30.11 -57.94 -59.37
N THR A 311 -29.55 -57.44 -60.49
CA THR A 311 -30.05 -57.67 -61.86
C THR A 311 -29.25 -58.70 -62.68
N LEU A 312 -28.24 -59.35 -62.08
CA LEU A 312 -27.55 -60.47 -62.73
C LEU A 312 -28.43 -61.73 -62.66
N PRO A 313 -28.79 -62.33 -63.81
CA PRO A 313 -29.56 -63.56 -63.80
C PRO A 313 -28.71 -64.69 -63.22
N VAL A 314 -29.20 -65.28 -62.13
CA VAL A 314 -28.72 -66.57 -61.64
C VAL A 314 -29.02 -67.61 -62.73
N ASN A 315 -27.99 -67.94 -63.51
CA ASN A 315 -27.98 -69.15 -64.31
C ASN A 315 -27.91 -70.34 -63.36
N GLN A 316 -29.06 -70.96 -63.09
CA GLN A 316 -29.37 -72.37 -63.36
C GLN A 316 -30.68 -72.79 -62.69
#